data_AF-A0A7H4PB07-F1
#
_entry.id   AF-A0A7H4PB07-F1
#
_cell.length_a   1.000
_cell.length_b   1.000
_cell.length_c   1.000
_cell.angle_alpha   90.00
_cell.angle_beta   90.00
_cell.angle_gamma   90.00
#
_symmetry.space_group_name_H-M   'P 1'
#
loop_
_entity.id
_entity.type
_entity.pdbx_description
1 polymer ?
#
loop_
_entity_poly.entity_id
_entity_poly.type
_entity_poly.pdbx_seq_one_letter_code
_entity_poly.pdbx_strand_id
1 'polypeptide(L)'
;MMIEMISQPEDFRQWFGRFATTPRHELDIAPAEPPYAEEEIVDALEGGEMLTRLSGLRVLHIGDDFFVNSEQLEPTEPAALDALCRYTLLGKDELGERALRNPAFIAELTRLINQGYWFFDE
;
A
#
# COMPACT_ATOMS: atom_id res chain seq x y z
N MET A 1 20.06 -16.56 23.18
CA MET A 1 20.62 -15.39 22.47
C MET A 1 20.12 -15.18 21.04
N MET A 2 20.20 -16.13 20.08
CA MET A 2 19.55 -15.92 18.75
C MET A 2 18.11 -16.45 18.72
N ILE A 3 17.87 -17.64 19.27
CA ILE A 3 16.54 -18.26 19.33
C ILE A 3 15.56 -17.38 20.11
N GLU A 4 15.97 -16.79 21.23
CA GLU A 4 15.11 -15.91 22.04
C GLU A 4 14.68 -14.65 21.30
N MET A 5 15.54 -14.10 20.44
CA MET A 5 15.23 -12.92 19.61
C MET A 5 14.25 -13.28 18.49
N ILE A 6 14.50 -14.39 17.78
CA ILE A 6 13.59 -14.89 16.73
C ILE A 6 12.24 -15.32 17.31
N SER A 7 12.21 -15.71 18.59
CA SER A 7 10.99 -16.14 19.28
C SER A 7 10.12 -14.97 19.75
N GLN A 8 10.57 -13.71 19.62
CA GLN A 8 9.71 -12.54 19.85
C GLN A 8 8.78 -12.36 18.63
N PRO A 9 7.47 -12.61 18.76
CA PRO A 9 6.57 -12.66 17.61
C PRO A 9 6.49 -11.37 16.81
N GLU A 10 6.46 -10.23 17.50
CA GLU A 10 6.36 -8.88 16.95
C GLU A 10 7.62 -8.54 16.16
N ASP A 11 8.81 -8.76 16.75
CA ASP A 11 10.09 -8.52 16.09
C ASP A 11 10.24 -9.41 14.85
N PHE A 12 9.84 -10.69 14.97
CA PHE A 12 9.88 -11.61 13.84
C PHE A 12 8.93 -11.20 12.73
N ARG A 13 7.70 -10.78 13.06
CA ARG A 13 6.71 -10.31 12.08
C ARG A 13 7.18 -9.05 11.37
N GLN A 14 7.76 -8.10 12.11
CA GLN A 14 8.36 -6.89 11.54
C GLN A 14 9.50 -7.20 10.58
N TRP A 15 10.45 -8.03 11.01
CA TRP A 15 11.55 -8.47 10.14
C TRP A 15 11.03 -9.20 8.91
N PHE A 16 10.13 -10.17 9.09
CA PHE A 16 9.64 -11.01 8.01
C PHE A 16 8.82 -10.21 7.00
N GLY A 17 7.94 -9.31 7.45
CA GLY A 17 7.14 -8.47 6.56
C GLY A 17 7.99 -7.56 5.70
N ARG A 18 9.00 -6.91 6.28
CA ARG A 18 9.95 -6.07 5.55
C ARG A 18 10.76 -6.88 4.56
N PHE A 19 11.36 -7.99 5.00
CA PHE A 19 12.15 -8.87 4.15
C PHE A 19 11.33 -9.50 3.02
N ALA A 20 10.14 -10.01 3.31
CA ALA A 20 9.29 -10.69 2.36
C ALA A 20 8.71 -9.73 1.30
N THR A 21 8.65 -8.43 1.57
CA THR A 21 8.22 -7.40 0.61
C THR A 21 9.38 -6.68 -0.08
N THR A 22 10.64 -6.99 0.24
CA THR A 22 11.79 -6.47 -0.50
C THR A 22 11.79 -6.99 -1.95
N PRO A 23 11.89 -6.11 -2.95
CA PRO A 23 11.95 -6.52 -4.35
C PRO A 23 13.31 -7.20 -4.62
N ARG A 24 13.29 -8.25 -5.45
CA ARG A 24 14.51 -8.99 -5.84
C ARG A 24 15.17 -8.45 -7.10
N HIS A 25 14.44 -7.65 -7.86
CA HIS A 25 14.87 -6.96 -9.06
C HIS A 25 14.50 -5.49 -8.91
N GLU A 26 15.14 -4.63 -9.69
CA GLU A 26 14.79 -3.22 -9.75
C GLU A 26 13.32 -3.05 -10.20
N LEU A 27 12.62 -2.14 -9.53
CA LEU A 27 11.26 -1.75 -9.88
C LEU A 27 11.33 -0.53 -10.79
N ASP A 28 10.47 -0.50 -11.80
CA ASP A 28 10.33 0.65 -12.70
C ASP A 28 9.49 1.75 -12.03
N ILE A 29 10.02 2.30 -10.94
CA ILE A 29 9.34 3.33 -10.15
C ILE A 29 9.50 4.67 -10.84
N ALA A 30 8.37 5.24 -11.27
CA ALA A 30 8.26 6.61 -11.73
C ALA A 30 7.35 7.40 -10.77
N PRO A 31 7.90 8.30 -9.94
CA PRO A 31 7.10 9.19 -9.10
C PRO A 31 6.14 10.05 -9.95
N ALA A 32 4.98 10.38 -9.39
CA ALA A 32 4.00 11.22 -10.08
C ALA A 32 4.53 12.66 -10.24
N GLU A 33 4.44 13.20 -11.46
CA GLU A 33 4.81 14.59 -11.78
C GLU A 33 3.71 15.26 -12.62
N PRO A 34 2.99 16.27 -12.09
CA PRO A 34 3.08 16.79 -10.72
C PRO A 34 2.59 15.78 -9.67
N PRO A 35 3.03 15.89 -8.40
CA PRO A 35 2.46 15.09 -7.31
C PRO A 35 0.97 15.37 -7.17
N TYR A 36 0.18 14.31 -7.02
CA TYR A 36 -1.25 14.39 -6.71
C TYR A 36 -1.48 14.98 -5.32
N ALA A 37 -2.49 15.83 -5.22
CA ALA A 37 -3.13 16.21 -3.97
C ALA A 37 -4.16 15.15 -3.54
N GLU A 38 -4.43 15.08 -2.24
CA GLU A 38 -5.40 14.16 -1.65
C GLU A 38 -6.81 14.28 -2.28
N GLU A 39 -7.24 15.51 -2.57
CA GLU A 39 -8.53 15.79 -3.22
C GLU A 39 -8.59 15.20 -4.64
N GLU A 40 -7.49 15.29 -5.41
CA GLU A 40 -7.43 14.72 -6.77
C GLU A 40 -7.56 13.20 -6.74
N ILE A 41 -6.95 12.53 -5.75
CA ILE A 41 -7.07 11.06 -5.58
C ILE A 41 -8.51 10.66 -5.25
N VAL A 42 -9.16 11.41 -4.35
CA VAL A 42 -10.56 11.14 -3.96
C VAL A 42 -11.48 11.34 -5.16
N ASP A 43 -11.35 12.47 -5.86
CA ASP A 43 -12.19 12.80 -7.01
C ASP A 43 -12.05 11.76 -8.14
N ALA A 44 -10.83 11.31 -8.44
CA ALA A 44 -10.58 10.27 -9.44
C ALA A 44 -11.27 8.94 -9.07
N LEU A 45 -11.09 8.49 -7.82
CA LEU A 45 -11.69 7.24 -7.33
C LEU A 45 -13.23 7.33 -7.25
N GLU A 46 -13.79 8.47 -6.85
CA GLU A 46 -15.23 8.71 -6.88
C GLU A 46 -15.78 8.82 -8.30
N GLY A 47 -14.98 9.31 -9.24
CA GLY A 47 -15.23 9.33 -10.68
C GLY A 47 -15.22 7.95 -11.34
N GLY A 48 -14.76 6.91 -10.62
CA GLY A 48 -14.70 5.53 -11.10
C GLY A 48 -13.38 5.15 -11.77
N GLU A 49 -12.35 6.00 -11.66
CA GLU A 49 -11.00 5.64 -12.08
C GLU A 49 -10.44 4.52 -11.20
N MET A 50 -9.56 3.72 -11.81
CA MET A 50 -8.98 2.53 -11.17
C MET A 50 -7.48 2.73 -10.99
N LEU A 51 -6.99 2.31 -9.83
CA LEU A 51 -5.56 2.27 -9.52
C LEU A 51 -4.96 0.94 -9.97
N THR A 52 -3.88 1.02 -10.73
CA THR A 52 -3.04 -0.10 -11.12
C THR A 52 -1.78 -0.13 -10.25
N ARG A 53 -1.49 -1.29 -9.66
CA ARG A 53 -0.30 -1.55 -8.86
C ARG A 53 0.91 -1.74 -9.77
N LEU A 54 2.03 -1.08 -9.44
CA LEU A 54 3.29 -1.25 -10.15
C LEU A 54 3.69 -2.73 -10.23
N SER A 55 4.04 -3.18 -11.44
CA SER A 55 4.44 -4.56 -11.67
C SER A 55 5.69 -4.92 -10.86
N GLY A 56 5.64 -6.06 -10.17
CA GLY A 56 6.73 -6.52 -9.31
C GLY A 56 6.72 -5.91 -7.90
N LEU A 57 5.92 -4.86 -7.63
CA LEU A 57 5.74 -4.33 -6.29
C LEU A 57 5.10 -5.40 -5.39
N ARG A 58 5.70 -5.62 -4.21
CA ARG A 58 5.26 -6.64 -3.26
C ARG A 58 4.54 -5.95 -2.11
N VAL A 59 3.29 -6.32 -1.92
CA VAL A 59 2.42 -5.82 -0.85
C VAL A 59 1.83 -7.02 -0.12
N LEU A 60 2.00 -7.10 1.20
CA LEU A 60 1.59 -8.25 1.99
C LEU A 60 0.92 -7.82 3.29
N HIS A 61 -0.14 -8.54 3.64
CA HIS A 61 -0.80 -8.48 4.94
C HIS A 61 -0.35 -9.68 5.77
N ILE A 62 0.27 -9.44 6.94
CA ILE A 62 0.83 -10.47 7.81
C ILE A 62 0.37 -10.22 9.25
N GLY A 63 -0.47 -11.10 9.78
CA GLY A 63 -1.10 -10.87 11.08
C GLY A 63 -2.02 -9.67 10.99
N ASP A 64 -1.71 -8.61 11.74
CA ASP A 64 -2.43 -7.33 11.73
C ASP A 64 -1.65 -6.21 11.02
N ASP A 65 -0.46 -6.53 10.48
CA ASP A 65 0.46 -5.56 9.88
C ASP A 65 0.44 -5.64 8.35
N PHE A 66 0.58 -4.48 7.70
CA PHE A 66 0.64 -4.35 6.24
C PHE A 66 2.01 -3.87 5.82
N PHE A 67 2.56 -4.46 4.76
CA PHE A 67 3.90 -4.13 4.28
C PHE A 67 3.88 -3.89 2.77
N VAL A 68 4.61 -2.87 2.32
CA VAL A 68 4.87 -2.59 0.91
C VAL A 68 6.34 -2.25 0.75
N ASN A 69 7.02 -2.91 -0.18
CA ASN A 69 8.40 -2.55 -0.55
C ASN A 69 9.38 -2.39 0.65
N SER A 70 9.33 -3.30 1.63
CA SER A 70 10.14 -3.26 2.87
C SER A 70 9.74 -2.20 3.92
N GLU A 71 8.67 -1.46 3.68
CA GLU A 71 8.06 -0.51 4.61
C GLU A 71 6.81 -1.15 5.25
N GLN A 72 6.55 -0.84 6.53
CA GLN A 72 5.28 -1.14 7.18
C GLN A 72 4.35 0.05 7.00
N LEU A 73 3.10 -0.20 6.64
CA LEU A 73 2.06 0.83 6.56
C LEU A 73 1.37 0.99 7.90
N GLU A 74 0.99 2.23 8.22
CA GLU A 74 0.10 2.52 9.34
C GLU A 74 -1.29 1.91 9.06
N PRO A 75 -1.94 1.25 10.04
CA PRO A 75 -3.22 0.58 9.85
C PRO A 75 -4.40 1.56 9.83
N THR A 76 -4.36 2.55 8.93
CA THR A 76 -5.31 3.66 8.82
C THR A 76 -6.73 3.20 8.47
N GLU A 77 -6.86 2.25 7.56
CA GLU A 77 -8.11 1.55 7.22
C GLU A 77 -7.81 0.10 6.81
N PRO A 78 -7.83 -0.88 7.74
CA PRO A 78 -7.37 -2.25 7.48
C PRO A 78 -8.05 -2.97 6.31
N ALA A 79 -9.35 -2.73 6.08
CA ALA A 79 -10.06 -3.35 4.97
C ALA A 79 -9.53 -2.87 3.60
N ALA A 80 -9.23 -1.57 3.49
CA ALA A 80 -8.70 -0.98 2.27
C ALA A 80 -7.22 -1.32 2.05
N LEU A 81 -6.42 -1.37 3.12
CA LEU A 81 -5.02 -1.84 3.07
C LEU A 81 -4.93 -3.32 2.65
N ASP A 82 -5.85 -4.15 3.13
CA ASP A 82 -5.98 -5.54 2.72
C ASP A 82 -6.40 -5.67 1.24
N ALA A 83 -7.23 -4.76 0.73
CA ALA A 83 -7.54 -4.66 -0.70
C ALA A 83 -6.28 -4.33 -1.54
N LEU A 84 -5.43 -3.39 -1.09
CA LEU A 84 -4.14 -3.09 -1.75
C LEU A 84 -3.18 -4.29 -1.79
N CYS A 85 -3.27 -5.20 -0.82
CA CYS A 85 -2.52 -6.45 -0.82
C CYS A 85 -3.04 -7.43 -1.88
N ARG A 86 -4.37 -7.58 -1.97
CA ARG A 86 -5.04 -8.60 -2.78
C ARG A 86 -5.09 -8.28 -4.26
N TYR A 87 -5.38 -7.02 -4.59
CA TYR A 87 -5.70 -6.63 -5.96
C TYR A 87 -4.54 -5.90 -6.63
N THR A 88 -4.37 -6.15 -7.93
CA THR A 88 -3.44 -5.40 -8.79
C THR A 88 -4.13 -4.23 -9.48
N LEU A 89 -5.44 -4.31 -9.66
CA LEU A 89 -6.31 -3.25 -10.18
C LEU A 89 -7.44 -3.07 -9.17
N LEU A 90 -7.64 -1.86 -8.67
CA LEU A 90 -8.65 -1.59 -7.66
C LEU A 90 -9.18 -0.16 -7.75
N GLY A 91 -10.45 0.02 -7.42
CA GLY A 91 -11.07 1.34 -7.35
C GLY A 91 -11.88 1.50 -6.07
N LYS A 92 -12.85 2.41 -6.12
CA LYS A 92 -13.77 2.69 -4.99
C LYS A 92 -14.45 1.43 -4.44
N ASP A 93 -14.83 0.48 -5.29
CA ASP A 93 -15.59 -0.70 -4.88
C ASP A 93 -14.77 -1.66 -4.00
N GLU A 94 -13.49 -1.86 -4.33
CA GLU A 94 -12.58 -2.68 -3.51
C GLU A 94 -12.10 -1.94 -2.25
N LEU A 95 -11.87 -0.63 -2.34
CA LEU A 95 -11.41 0.21 -1.22
C LEU A 95 -12.53 0.47 -0.20
N GLY A 96 -13.76 0.59 -0.66
CA GLY A 96 -14.94 0.88 0.13
C GLY A 96 -15.09 2.37 0.49
N GLU A 97 -16.35 2.82 0.60
CA GLU A 97 -16.68 4.24 0.85
C GLU A 97 -16.08 4.80 2.15
N ARG A 98 -15.92 3.96 3.17
CA ARG A 98 -15.34 4.37 4.45
C ARG A 98 -13.89 4.83 4.29
N ALA A 99 -13.13 4.14 3.44
CA ALA A 99 -11.73 4.46 3.19
C ALA A 99 -11.59 5.82 2.52
N LEU A 100 -12.45 6.11 1.53
CA LEU A 100 -12.42 7.40 0.82
C LEU A 100 -12.79 8.60 1.71
N ARG A 101 -13.46 8.35 2.83
CA ARG A 101 -13.82 9.38 3.83
C ARG A 101 -12.84 9.45 5.00
N ASN A 102 -11.78 8.63 5.01
CA ASN A 102 -10.79 8.58 6.08
C ASN A 102 -9.53 9.36 5.65
N PRO A 103 -9.30 10.57 6.19
CA PRO A 103 -8.17 11.41 5.77
C PRO A 103 -6.81 10.75 5.99
N ALA A 104 -6.66 9.93 7.03
CA ALA A 104 -5.40 9.24 7.28
C ALA A 104 -5.12 8.18 6.21
N PHE A 105 -6.16 7.47 5.74
CA PHE A 105 -6.02 6.52 4.64
C PHE A 105 -5.73 7.23 3.32
N ILE A 106 -6.43 8.33 3.02
CA ILE A 106 -6.20 9.11 1.80
C ILE A 106 -4.79 9.70 1.77
N ALA A 107 -4.28 10.23 2.88
CA ALA A 107 -2.91 10.73 2.98
C ALA A 107 -1.88 9.61 2.70
N GLU A 108 -2.09 8.42 3.28
CA GLU A 108 -1.23 7.25 3.05
C GLU A 108 -1.29 6.79 1.59
N LEU A 109 -2.49 6.66 1.02
CA LEU A 109 -2.69 6.27 -0.37
C LEU A 109 -2.06 7.28 -1.34
N THR A 110 -2.24 8.57 -1.09
CA THR A 110 -1.66 9.66 -1.88
C THR A 110 -0.13 9.59 -1.85
N ARG A 111 0.47 9.33 -0.68
CA ARG A 111 1.91 9.11 -0.55
C ARG A 111 2.39 7.95 -1.42
N LEU A 112 1.68 6.82 -1.39
CA LEU A 112 2.03 5.62 -2.16
C LEU A 112 1.90 5.86 -3.68
N ILE A 113 0.85 6.56 -4.12
CA ILE A 113 0.66 6.94 -5.53
C ILE A 113 1.77 7.89 -5.99
N ASN A 114 2.08 8.92 -5.20
CA ASN A 114 3.15 9.86 -5.52
C ASN A 114 4.54 9.22 -5.53
N GLN A 115 4.74 8.11 -4.82
CA GLN A 115 5.94 7.29 -4.90
C GLN A 115 6.01 6.40 -6.16
N GLY A 116 4.96 6.37 -7.00
CA GLY A 116 4.89 5.52 -8.18
C GLY A 116 4.55 4.06 -7.89
N TYR A 117 4.02 3.75 -6.70
CA TYR A 117 3.67 2.37 -6.33
C TYR A 117 2.31 1.94 -6.90
N TRP A 118 1.40 2.90 -7.03
CA TRP A 118 0.16 2.79 -7.77
C TRP A 118 0.01 4.00 -8.68
N PHE A 119 -0.74 3.84 -9.76
CA PHE A 119 -1.02 4.89 -10.72
C PHE A 119 -2.42 4.70 -11.29
N PHE A 120 -3.06 5.77 -11.76
CA PHE A 120 -4.28 5.66 -12.57
C PHE A 120 -3.88 5.35 -14.02
N ASP A 121 -4.57 4.40 -14.65
CA ASP A 121 -4.41 4.14 -16.08
C ASP A 121 -5.04 5.29 -16.88
N GLU A 122 -4.43 5.66 -18.02
CA GLU A 122 -4.99 6.65 -18.98
C GLU A 122 -6.29 6.19 -19.66
#